data_AF-A0A661C031-F1
#
_entry.id   AF-A0A661C031-F1
#
_cell.length_a   1.000
_cell.length_b   1.000
_cell.length_c   1.000
_cell.angle_alpha   90.00
_cell.angle_beta   90.00
_cell.angle_gamma   90.00
#
_symmetry.space_group_name_H-M   'P 1'
#
loop_
_entity.id
_entity.type
_entity.pdbx_description
1 polymer ?
#
loop_
_entity_poly.entity_id
_entity_poly.type
_entity_poly.pdbx_seq_one_letter_code
_entity_poly.pdbx_strand_id
1 'polypeptide(L)'
;MINYLSKHLLLAFLVMNTTVSYAQKISVESGEQTAGFSYTADSGSAEPVIYYQQNIQMLSSIADKASISIYGDGHVLVHYPVYMKKAGDYEMKLDETELVELMQSFSSNGVLDFDEAQVKKNIYSYKKNLHANGKFHEVSDGVVTSITIRLDEYQKNKSTKVINNYFKDFRLANIEHAAKQFYQNTDVVNANKSVLDVKSLMEDARLVKMERR
;
A
#
# COMPACT_ATOMS: atom_id res chain seq x y z
N MET A 1 -59.99 -55.00 15.37
CA MET A 1 -59.84 -54.37 14.03
C MET A 1 -59.12 -53.05 14.26
N ILE A 2 -57.87 -52.96 13.80
CA ILE A 2 -56.90 -51.89 14.06
C ILE A 2 -56.93 -50.95 12.84
N ASN A 3 -56.97 -49.62 13.02
CA ASN A 3 -56.56 -48.60 12.03
C ASN A 3 -56.48 -47.23 12.72
N TYR A 4 -55.29 -46.76 13.09
CA TYR A 4 -54.26 -46.02 12.32
C TYR A 4 -54.37 -44.49 12.51
N LEU A 5 -53.53 -44.02 13.43
CA LEU A 5 -53.19 -42.63 13.75
C LEU A 5 -52.40 -42.02 12.56
N SER A 6 -52.91 -40.97 11.92
CA SER A 6 -52.11 -40.16 10.99
C SER A 6 -51.27 -39.17 11.78
N LYS A 7 -49.98 -39.50 11.96
CA LYS A 7 -48.95 -38.58 12.46
C LYS A 7 -48.48 -37.73 11.28
N HIS A 8 -48.99 -36.51 11.14
CA HIS A 8 -48.39 -35.53 10.24
C HIS A 8 -47.07 -35.02 10.85
N LEU A 9 -45.98 -35.62 10.39
CA LEU A 9 -44.60 -35.23 10.65
C LEU A 9 -44.29 -33.95 9.84
N LEU A 10 -44.21 -32.82 10.52
CA LEU A 10 -43.84 -31.54 9.92
C LEU A 10 -42.31 -31.39 10.03
N LEU A 11 -41.59 -31.78 8.97
CA LEU A 11 -40.14 -31.67 8.90
C LEU A 11 -39.78 -30.27 8.39
N ALA A 12 -39.48 -29.35 9.31
CA ALA A 12 -38.94 -28.04 8.96
C ALA A 12 -37.46 -28.17 8.60
N PHE A 13 -37.14 -28.09 7.30
CA PHE A 13 -35.76 -27.98 6.83
C PHE A 13 -35.25 -26.56 7.06
N LEU A 14 -34.43 -26.38 8.10
CA LEU A 14 -33.67 -25.16 8.33
C LEU A 14 -32.44 -25.19 7.39
N VAL A 15 -32.52 -24.52 6.24
CA VAL A 15 -31.37 -24.35 5.34
C VAL A 15 -30.46 -23.27 5.94
N MET A 16 -29.41 -23.69 6.65
CA MET A 16 -28.31 -22.80 7.01
C MET A 16 -27.54 -22.43 5.73
N ASN A 17 -27.82 -21.25 5.18
CA ASN A 17 -26.99 -20.66 4.14
C ASN A 17 -25.67 -20.19 4.76
N THR A 18 -24.66 -21.07 4.79
CA THR A 18 -23.29 -20.67 5.05
C THR A 18 -22.73 -20.02 3.79
N THR A 19 -22.68 -18.69 3.74
CA THR A 19 -21.95 -17.97 2.70
C THR A 19 -20.46 -18.20 2.92
N VAL A 20 -19.86 -19.12 2.16
CA VAL A 20 -18.41 -19.27 2.07
C VAL A 20 -17.91 -18.05 1.29
N SER A 21 -17.23 -17.11 1.96
CA SER A 21 -16.54 -16.01 1.29
C SER A 21 -15.32 -16.59 0.57
N TYR A 22 -15.38 -16.67 -0.76
CA TYR A 22 -14.25 -17.13 -1.56
C TYR A 22 -13.32 -15.94 -1.82
N ALA A 23 -12.04 -16.09 -1.46
CA ALA A 23 -11.00 -15.16 -1.85
C ALA A 23 -10.92 -15.08 -3.38
N GLN A 24 -11.19 -13.91 -3.95
CA GLN A 24 -11.21 -13.70 -5.40
C GLN A 24 -9.84 -13.20 -5.86
N LYS A 25 -9.20 -13.89 -6.81
CA LYS A 25 -7.99 -13.37 -7.43
C LYS A 25 -8.35 -12.28 -8.44
N ILE A 26 -7.84 -11.07 -8.23
CA ILE A 26 -7.90 -9.97 -9.18
C ILE A 26 -6.63 -10.01 -10.02
N SER A 27 -6.77 -9.95 -11.34
CA SER A 27 -5.65 -10.01 -12.28
C SER A 27 -5.80 -8.93 -13.34
N VAL A 28 -4.75 -8.14 -13.52
CA VAL A 28 -4.61 -7.14 -14.58
C VAL A 28 -3.55 -7.64 -15.55
N GLU A 29 -3.92 -7.77 -16.83
CA GLU A 29 -2.98 -8.20 -17.86
C GLU A 29 -1.94 -7.12 -18.17
N SER A 30 -0.72 -7.55 -18.50
CA SER A 30 0.32 -6.62 -18.93
C SER A 30 0.08 -6.15 -20.36
N GLY A 31 0.35 -4.87 -20.61
CA GLY A 31 0.38 -4.26 -21.93
C GLY A 31 1.81 -4.04 -22.44
N GLU A 32 1.93 -3.40 -23.60
CA GLU A 32 3.23 -2.95 -24.12
C GLU A 32 3.89 -1.93 -23.18
N GLN A 33 3.06 -1.07 -22.55
CA GLN A 33 3.49 0.03 -21.68
C GLN A 33 2.78 0.03 -20.32
N THR A 34 1.96 -0.98 -20.03
CA THR A 34 1.25 -1.12 -18.75
C THR A 34 1.71 -2.38 -18.05
N ALA A 35 1.86 -2.31 -16.72
CA ALA A 35 2.22 -3.49 -15.96
C ALA A 35 1.02 -4.42 -15.82
N GLY A 36 1.31 -5.72 -15.81
CA GLY A 36 0.39 -6.75 -15.36
C GLY A 36 0.70 -7.10 -13.92
N PHE A 37 -0.33 -7.38 -13.13
CA PHE A 37 -0.20 -7.82 -11.76
C PHE A 37 -1.43 -8.63 -11.33
N SER A 38 -1.28 -9.40 -10.27
CA SER A 38 -2.44 -9.99 -9.59
C SER A 38 -2.29 -9.95 -8.08
N TYR A 39 -3.44 -9.95 -7.40
CA TYR A 39 -3.52 -10.02 -5.95
C TYR A 39 -4.82 -10.72 -5.54
N THR A 40 -4.83 -11.26 -4.33
CA THR A 40 -5.99 -11.92 -3.77
C THR A 40 -6.84 -10.91 -2.99
N ALA A 41 -8.07 -10.70 -3.43
CA ALA A 41 -9.10 -9.94 -2.71
C ALA A 41 -9.69 -10.80 -1.60
N ASP A 42 -8.98 -10.89 -0.49
CA ASP A 42 -9.44 -11.51 0.74
C ASP A 42 -9.53 -10.46 1.86
N SER A 43 -10.77 -10.15 2.26
CA SER A 43 -11.08 -9.29 3.40
C SER A 43 -10.53 -9.80 4.74
N GLY A 44 -10.17 -11.08 4.82
CA GLY A 44 -9.56 -11.72 5.98
C GLY A 44 -8.03 -11.79 5.93
N SER A 45 -7.39 -11.26 4.87
CA SER A 45 -5.93 -11.30 4.75
C SER A 45 -5.28 -10.53 5.91
N ALA A 46 -4.33 -11.19 6.59
CA ALA A 46 -3.52 -10.55 7.61
C ALA A 46 -2.52 -9.54 7.02
N GLU A 47 -2.16 -9.70 5.74
CA GLU A 47 -1.14 -8.88 5.07
C GLU A 47 -1.77 -7.95 4.03
N PRO A 48 -1.43 -6.64 4.06
CA PRO A 48 -1.89 -5.70 3.06
C PRO A 48 -1.10 -5.85 1.73
N VAL A 49 -1.77 -5.56 0.61
CA VAL A 49 -1.13 -5.48 -0.71
C VAL A 49 -0.24 -4.24 -0.83
N ILE A 50 -0.59 -3.14 -0.15
CA ILE A 50 0.25 -1.95 0.00
C ILE A 50 0.31 -1.58 1.48
N TYR A 51 1.52 -1.43 2.01
CA TYR A 51 1.76 -0.86 3.32
C TYR A 51 2.67 0.35 3.20
N TYR A 52 2.29 1.45 3.83
CA TYR A 52 3.09 2.66 3.88
C TYR A 52 3.25 3.13 5.32
N GLN A 53 4.44 3.64 5.64
CA GLN A 53 4.73 4.20 6.95
C GLN A 53 5.75 5.34 6.85
N GLN A 54 5.56 6.37 7.68
CA GLN A 54 6.56 7.41 7.91
C GLN A 54 7.19 7.27 9.29
N ASN A 55 8.52 7.28 9.33
CA ASN A 55 9.30 7.13 10.55
C ASN A 55 10.15 8.39 10.79
N ILE A 56 9.82 9.15 11.83
CA ILE A 56 10.58 10.32 12.25
C ILE A 56 11.78 9.83 13.07
N GLN A 57 13.01 10.00 12.56
CA GLN A 57 14.24 9.43 13.15
C GLN A 57 14.46 9.85 14.61
N MET A 58 14.10 11.09 14.98
CA MET A 58 14.24 11.58 16.36
C MET A 58 13.20 11.02 17.34
N LEU A 59 12.14 10.38 16.84
CA LEU A 59 11.11 9.72 17.64
C LEU A 59 11.19 8.19 17.54
N SER A 60 12.34 7.65 17.15
CA SER A 60 12.53 6.21 16.89
C SER A 60 12.21 5.28 18.07
N SER A 61 12.09 5.81 19.29
CA SER A 61 11.67 5.09 20.51
C SER A 61 10.16 5.07 20.77
N ILE A 62 9.36 5.84 20.03
CA ILE A 62 7.89 5.82 20.15
C ILE A 62 7.35 4.82 19.13
N ALA A 63 6.65 3.79 19.61
CA ALA A 63 6.11 2.69 18.82
C ALA A 63 4.92 3.08 17.91
N ASP A 64 4.61 4.37 17.82
CA ASP A 64 3.36 4.92 17.30
C ASP A 64 3.71 5.88 16.14
N LYS A 65 3.44 5.47 14.89
CA LYS A 65 3.84 6.18 13.66
C LYS A 65 2.69 6.23 12.69
N ALA A 66 2.56 7.32 11.92
CA ALA A 66 1.53 7.38 10.90
C ALA A 66 1.75 6.31 9.83
N SER A 67 0.72 5.53 9.54
CA SER A 67 0.76 4.44 8.56
C SER A 67 -0.57 4.26 7.85
N ILE A 68 -0.52 3.61 6.70
CA ILE A 68 -1.69 3.18 5.93
C ILE A 68 -1.44 1.77 5.41
N SER A 69 -2.46 0.93 5.56
CA SER A 69 -2.53 -0.44 5.05
C SER A 69 -3.68 -0.51 4.06
N ILE A 70 -3.43 -1.02 2.87
CA ILE A 70 -4.43 -1.22 1.81
C ILE A 70 -4.46 -2.72 1.49
N TYR A 71 -5.61 -3.34 1.64
CA TYR A 71 -5.82 -4.77 1.43
C TYR A 71 -6.34 -5.06 0.02
N GLY A 72 -6.22 -6.33 -0.41
CA GLY A 72 -6.59 -6.73 -1.77
C GLY A 72 -8.09 -6.58 -2.07
N ASP A 73 -8.94 -6.49 -1.05
CA ASP A 73 -10.38 -6.23 -1.21
C ASP A 73 -10.74 -4.72 -1.24
N GLY A 74 -9.72 -3.86 -1.25
CA GLY A 74 -9.85 -2.41 -1.20
C GLY A 74 -10.06 -1.81 0.19
N HIS A 75 -10.11 -2.62 1.27
CA HIS A 75 -10.16 -2.07 2.63
C HIS A 75 -8.88 -1.28 2.92
N VAL A 76 -9.05 -0.09 3.47
CA VAL A 76 -7.95 0.81 3.83
C VAL A 76 -8.03 1.10 5.32
N LEU A 77 -6.90 0.89 6.01
CA LEU A 77 -6.72 1.27 7.41
C LEU A 77 -5.65 2.35 7.50
N VAL A 78 -6.01 3.51 8.03
CA VAL A 78 -5.09 4.61 8.33
C VAL A 78 -4.96 4.72 9.83
N HIS A 79 -3.72 4.71 10.31
CA HIS A 79 -3.41 4.88 11.71
C HIS A 79 -2.65 6.18 11.91
N TYR A 80 -3.19 7.04 12.79
CA TYR A 80 -2.54 8.26 13.23
C TYR A 80 -2.17 8.18 14.71
N PRO A 81 -0.88 8.40 15.04
CA PRO A 81 -0.39 8.26 16.41
C PRO A 81 -0.98 9.31 17.34
N VAL A 82 -0.98 9.01 18.64
CA VAL A 82 -1.69 9.78 19.69
C VAL A 82 -1.25 11.24 19.82
N TYR A 83 -0.04 11.56 19.38
CA TYR A 83 0.51 12.91 19.42
C TYR A 83 0.08 13.78 18.23
N MET A 84 -0.62 13.22 17.22
CA MET A 84 -1.13 13.97 16.08
C MET A 84 -2.53 14.52 16.34
N LYS A 85 -2.84 15.67 15.73
CA LYS A 85 -4.18 16.31 15.84
C LYS A 85 -5.33 15.40 15.39
N LYS A 86 -5.08 14.53 14.40
CA LYS A 86 -6.03 13.52 13.89
C LYS A 86 -5.79 12.13 14.50
N ALA A 87 -5.36 12.05 15.76
CA ALA A 87 -5.06 10.75 16.39
C ALA A 87 -6.24 9.77 16.36
N GLY A 88 -5.91 8.51 16.09
CA GLY A 88 -6.84 7.39 16.04
C GLY A 88 -6.68 6.57 14.77
N ASP A 89 -7.49 5.51 14.69
CA ASP A 89 -7.59 4.64 13.54
C ASP A 89 -8.79 5.06 12.70
N TYR A 90 -8.61 5.02 11.39
CA TYR A 90 -9.59 5.41 10.39
C TYR A 90 -9.67 4.33 9.33
N GLU A 91 -10.86 4.13 8.78
CA GLU A 91 -11.06 3.19 7.70
C GLU A 91 -11.85 3.81 6.54
N MET A 92 -11.59 3.31 5.35
CA MET A 92 -12.41 3.52 4.16
C MET A 92 -12.30 2.31 3.25
N LYS A 93 -13.00 2.34 2.12
CA LYS A 93 -12.93 1.31 1.11
C LYS A 93 -12.70 1.96 -0.26
N LEU A 94 -11.64 1.51 -0.93
CA LEU A 94 -11.44 1.72 -2.35
C LEU A 94 -12.29 0.71 -3.11
N ASP A 95 -12.87 1.14 -4.22
CA ASP A 95 -13.38 0.17 -5.19
C ASP A 95 -12.22 -0.52 -5.94
N GLU A 96 -12.55 -1.59 -6.67
CA GLU A 96 -11.57 -2.37 -7.43
C GLU A 96 -10.82 -1.51 -8.46
N THR A 97 -11.52 -0.55 -9.09
CA THR A 97 -10.93 0.32 -10.11
C THR A 97 -9.93 1.28 -9.47
N GLU A 98 -10.28 1.91 -8.35
CA GLU A 98 -9.38 2.79 -7.59
C GLU A 98 -8.11 2.06 -7.13
N LEU A 99 -8.23 0.81 -6.65
CA LEU A 99 -7.07 0.02 -6.23
C LEU A 99 -6.18 -0.37 -7.43
N VAL A 100 -6.78 -0.76 -8.55
CA VAL A 100 -6.06 -1.04 -9.79
C VAL A 100 -5.34 0.21 -10.32
N GLU A 101 -6.01 1.36 -10.32
CA GLU A 101 -5.41 2.64 -10.74
C GLU A 101 -4.25 3.06 -9.83
N LEU A 102 -4.39 2.90 -8.52
CA LEU A 102 -3.31 3.15 -7.57
C LEU A 102 -2.09 2.26 -7.85
N MET A 103 -2.30 0.97 -8.09
CA MET A 103 -1.22 0.03 -8.40
C MET A 103 -0.56 0.33 -9.76
N GLN A 104 -1.34 0.72 -10.77
CA GLN A 104 -0.82 1.18 -12.06
C GLN A 104 -0.03 2.49 -11.92
N SER A 105 -0.48 3.42 -11.05
CA SER A 105 0.28 4.62 -10.68
C SER A 105 1.65 4.23 -10.12
N PHE A 106 1.70 3.27 -9.19
CA PHE A 106 2.94 2.84 -8.56
C PHE A 106 3.91 2.22 -9.56
N SER A 107 3.39 1.40 -10.48
CA SER A 107 4.19 0.87 -11.58
C SER A 107 4.73 1.98 -12.48
N SER A 108 3.86 2.91 -12.90
CA SER A 108 4.19 4.01 -13.80
C SER A 108 5.18 5.00 -13.19
N ASN A 109 5.10 5.20 -11.87
CA ASN A 109 6.02 5.99 -11.07
C ASN A 109 7.33 5.24 -10.75
N GLY A 110 7.49 3.99 -11.22
CA GLY A 110 8.70 3.19 -11.06
C GLY A 110 8.91 2.64 -9.65
N VAL A 111 7.90 2.70 -8.77
CA VAL A 111 8.02 2.19 -7.39
C VAL A 111 8.24 0.67 -7.37
N LEU A 112 7.56 -0.07 -8.24
CA LEU A 112 7.69 -1.52 -8.32
C LEU A 112 9.12 -1.93 -8.76
N ASP A 113 9.79 -1.12 -9.56
CA ASP A 113 11.16 -1.40 -10.01
C ASP A 113 12.23 -0.57 -9.26
N PHE A 114 11.86 0.12 -8.18
CA PHE A 114 12.70 1.14 -7.55
C PHE A 114 14.02 0.58 -6.99
N ASP A 115 15.16 1.04 -7.51
CA ASP A 115 16.48 0.66 -7.00
C ASP A 115 16.93 1.62 -5.89
N GLU A 116 16.61 1.27 -4.65
CA GLU A 116 16.95 2.07 -3.48
C GLU A 116 18.47 2.30 -3.34
N ALA A 117 19.28 1.28 -3.63
CA ALA A 117 20.73 1.36 -3.47
C ALA A 117 21.33 2.33 -4.49
N GLN A 118 20.90 2.23 -5.75
CA GLN A 118 21.35 3.13 -6.81
C GLN A 118 20.89 4.57 -6.56
N VAL A 119 19.64 4.77 -6.12
CA VAL A 119 19.13 6.10 -5.77
C VAL A 119 19.92 6.72 -4.61
N LYS A 120 20.19 5.96 -3.55
CA LYS A 120 21.00 6.43 -2.41
C LYS A 120 22.41 6.81 -2.85
N LYS A 121 23.03 6.02 -3.73
CA LYS A 121 24.35 6.31 -4.31
C LYS A 121 24.34 7.61 -5.14
N ASN A 122 23.29 7.82 -5.95
CA ASN A 122 23.12 9.04 -6.75
C ASN A 122 22.98 10.27 -5.86
N ILE A 123 22.12 10.20 -4.83
CA ILE A 123 21.93 11.27 -3.84
C ILE A 123 23.26 11.59 -3.12
N TYR A 124 23.97 10.57 -2.66
CA TYR A 124 25.26 10.75 -1.99
C TYR A 124 26.30 11.42 -2.89
N SER A 125 26.42 10.97 -4.13
CA SER A 125 27.37 11.54 -5.10
C SER A 125 27.06 13.01 -5.40
N TYR A 126 25.78 13.35 -5.53
CA TYR A 126 25.35 14.73 -5.72
C TYR A 126 25.66 15.61 -4.50
N LYS A 127 25.36 15.15 -3.28
CA LYS A 127 25.70 15.86 -2.04
C LYS A 127 27.20 16.10 -1.93
N LYS A 128 28.04 15.12 -2.27
CA LYS A 128 29.50 15.26 -2.31
C LYS A 128 29.94 16.37 -3.28
N ASN A 129 29.33 16.43 -4.46
CA ASN A 129 29.62 17.49 -5.43
C ASN A 129 29.17 18.88 -4.94
N LEU A 130 28.04 18.99 -4.23
CA LEU A 130 27.62 20.25 -3.60
C LEU A 130 28.60 20.71 -2.52
N HIS A 131 29.06 19.78 -1.67
CA HIS A 131 30.03 20.08 -0.62
C HIS A 131 31.37 20.55 -1.21
N ALA A 132 31.84 19.93 -2.29
CA ALA A 132 33.02 20.37 -3.01
C ALA A 132 32.89 21.81 -3.57
N ASN A 133 31.67 22.27 -3.82
CA ASN A 133 31.35 23.63 -4.26
C ASN A 133 30.95 24.57 -3.11
N GLY A 134 31.22 24.19 -1.85
CA GLY A 134 30.93 25.00 -0.66
C GLY A 134 29.45 25.15 -0.31
N LYS A 135 28.55 24.38 -0.94
CA LYS A 135 27.11 24.37 -0.63
C LYS A 135 26.81 23.27 0.38
N PHE A 136 26.34 23.67 1.57
CA PHE A 136 25.94 22.76 2.64
C PHE A 136 24.43 22.76 2.81
N HIS A 137 23.83 21.58 2.75
CA HIS A 137 22.41 21.39 3.04
C HIS A 137 22.27 20.20 3.98
N GLU A 138 21.83 20.47 5.20
CA GLU A 138 21.53 19.47 6.20
C GLU A 138 20.04 19.54 6.55
N VAL A 139 19.42 18.37 6.69
CA VAL A 139 18.04 18.25 7.15
C VAL A 139 18.12 17.69 8.57
N SER A 140 17.83 18.53 9.56
CA SER A 140 17.94 18.19 10.98
C SER A 140 16.88 17.17 11.44
N ASP A 141 15.74 17.13 10.75
CA ASP A 141 14.60 16.29 11.12
C ASP A 141 14.36 15.25 10.02
N GLY A 142 15.04 14.11 10.12
CA GLY A 142 14.92 13.04 9.14
C GLY A 142 13.59 12.28 9.26
N VAL A 143 12.82 12.21 8.18
CA VAL A 143 11.67 11.32 8.02
C VAL A 143 12.02 10.22 7.03
N VAL A 144 12.00 8.97 7.45
CA VAL A 144 12.14 7.81 6.55
C VAL A 144 10.77 7.38 6.08
N THR A 145 10.55 7.40 4.77
CA THR A 145 9.36 6.82 4.16
C THR A 145 9.64 5.37 3.79
N SER A 146 8.74 4.46 4.16
CA SER A 146 8.76 3.04 3.79
C SER A 146 7.50 2.74 2.99
N ILE A 147 7.65 2.07 1.86
CA ILE A 147 6.53 1.47 1.12
C ILE A 147 6.85 0.00 0.89
N THR A 148 5.93 -0.85 1.27
CA THR A 148 5.97 -2.29 1.02
C THR A 148 4.79 -2.69 0.14
N ILE A 149 5.04 -3.49 -0.90
CA ILE A 149 4.04 -3.96 -1.85
C ILE A 149 4.13 -5.48 -1.97
N ARG A 150 2.99 -6.14 -1.93
CA ARG A 150 2.83 -7.59 -2.08
C ARG A 150 1.83 -7.87 -3.19
N LEU A 151 2.25 -8.68 -4.14
CA LEU A 151 1.42 -9.13 -5.26
C LEU A 151 1.63 -10.64 -5.46
N ASP A 152 0.58 -11.32 -5.88
CA ASP A 152 0.68 -12.73 -6.27
C ASP A 152 1.55 -12.88 -7.51
N GLU A 153 1.41 -11.94 -8.46
CA GLU A 153 2.21 -11.88 -9.68
C GLU A 153 2.47 -10.42 -10.07
N TYR A 154 3.62 -10.15 -10.69
CA TYR A 154 3.96 -8.86 -11.30
C TYR A 154 4.74 -9.06 -12.60
N GLN A 155 4.42 -8.25 -13.60
CA GLN A 155 5.10 -8.19 -14.88
C GLN A 155 5.11 -6.73 -15.35
N LYS A 156 6.29 -6.10 -15.39
CA LYS A 156 6.45 -4.68 -15.75
C LYS A 156 5.82 -4.32 -17.10
N ASN A 157 5.96 -5.20 -18.08
CA ASN A 157 5.32 -5.13 -19.41
C ASN A 157 5.39 -6.51 -20.10
N LYS A 158 4.73 -6.65 -21.25
CA LYS A 158 4.67 -7.90 -22.03
C LYS A 158 6.03 -8.54 -22.34
N SER A 159 7.09 -7.73 -22.49
CA SER A 159 8.44 -8.22 -22.80
C SER A 159 9.22 -8.71 -21.58
N THR A 160 8.77 -8.36 -20.36
CA THR A 160 9.42 -8.78 -19.12
C THR A 160 8.90 -10.12 -18.62
N LYS A 161 9.73 -10.85 -17.88
CA LYS A 161 9.32 -12.11 -17.25
C LYS A 161 8.33 -11.85 -16.12
N VAL A 162 7.30 -12.67 -16.01
CA VAL A 162 6.39 -12.70 -14.85
C VAL A 162 7.16 -13.11 -13.59
N ILE A 163 6.98 -12.36 -12.52
CA ILE A 163 7.53 -12.60 -11.19
C ILE A 163 6.36 -13.06 -10.30
N ASN A 164 6.43 -14.29 -9.80
CA ASN A 164 5.46 -14.81 -8.84
C ASN A 164 5.86 -14.45 -7.41
N ASN A 165 4.88 -14.31 -6.51
CA ASN A 165 5.06 -13.89 -5.11
C ASN A 165 5.89 -12.61 -5.03
N TYR A 166 5.49 -11.63 -5.83
CA TYR A 166 6.24 -10.40 -5.96
C TYR A 166 6.18 -9.60 -4.65
N PHE A 167 7.37 -9.24 -4.15
CA PHE A 167 7.54 -8.46 -2.95
C PHE A 167 8.48 -7.29 -3.22
N LYS A 168 8.05 -6.10 -2.85
CA LYS A 168 8.86 -4.89 -2.89
C LYS A 168 8.83 -4.21 -1.55
N ASP A 169 9.99 -3.87 -1.02
CA ASP A 169 10.12 -2.92 0.09
C ASP A 169 11.16 -1.88 -0.31
N PHE A 170 10.85 -0.61 -0.14
CA PHE A 170 11.85 0.45 -0.29
C PHE A 170 11.72 1.49 0.80
N ARG A 171 12.88 2.04 1.17
CA ARG A 171 13.06 2.99 2.26
C ARG A 171 13.92 4.16 1.84
N LEU A 172 13.32 5.35 1.80
CA LEU A 172 14.04 6.58 1.46
C LEU A 172 13.85 7.65 2.53
N ALA A 173 14.98 8.16 3.01
CA ALA A 173 15.00 9.30 3.93
C ALA A 173 14.67 10.59 3.18
N ASN A 174 13.76 11.37 3.74
CA ASN A 174 13.35 12.69 3.31
C ASN A 174 12.95 12.74 1.83
N ILE A 175 12.19 11.75 1.34
CA ILE A 175 11.86 11.62 -0.09
C ILE A 175 11.25 12.90 -0.70
N GLU A 176 10.36 13.59 0.03
CA GLU A 176 9.76 14.85 -0.43
C GLU A 176 10.79 15.97 -0.61
N HIS A 177 11.73 16.10 0.35
CA HIS A 177 12.82 17.05 0.25
C HIS A 177 13.82 16.64 -0.84
N ALA A 178 14.13 15.34 -0.93
CA ALA A 178 15.02 14.77 -1.93
C ALA A 178 14.49 14.98 -3.36
N ALA A 179 13.19 14.84 -3.59
CA ALA A 179 12.56 15.09 -4.88
C ALA A 179 12.67 16.57 -5.29
N LYS A 180 12.53 17.49 -4.35
CA LYS A 180 12.71 18.94 -4.60
C LYS A 180 14.18 19.29 -4.87
N GLN A 181 15.09 18.76 -4.07
CA GLN A 181 16.51 19.09 -4.14
C GLN A 181 17.23 18.40 -5.31
N PHE A 182 16.88 17.13 -5.57
CA PHE A 182 17.47 16.29 -6.62
C PHE A 182 16.48 16.08 -7.76
N TYR A 183 15.84 17.15 -8.23
CA TYR A 183 14.79 17.13 -9.26
C TYR A 183 15.24 16.52 -10.61
N GLN A 184 16.56 16.43 -10.84
CA GLN A 184 17.14 15.76 -12.02
C GLN A 184 17.18 14.23 -11.87
N ASN A 185 17.06 13.70 -10.66
CA ASN A 185 16.95 12.27 -10.41
C ASN A 185 15.48 11.87 -10.52
N THR A 186 15.09 11.41 -11.71
CA THR A 186 13.71 11.04 -12.04
C THR A 186 13.16 9.94 -11.15
N ASP A 187 14.01 9.02 -10.66
CA ASP A 187 13.57 7.91 -9.82
C ASP A 187 13.05 8.43 -8.47
N VAL A 188 13.76 9.39 -7.86
CA VAL A 188 13.33 10.01 -6.60
C VAL A 188 12.06 10.84 -6.82
N VAL A 189 12.02 11.62 -7.90
CA VAL A 189 10.88 12.48 -8.22
C VAL A 189 9.62 11.64 -8.47
N ASN A 190 9.73 10.56 -9.24
CA ASN A 190 8.61 9.69 -9.55
C ASN A 190 8.19 8.86 -8.33
N ALA A 191 9.11 8.29 -7.56
CA ALA A 191 8.77 7.62 -6.32
C ALA A 191 8.05 8.55 -5.33
N ASN A 192 8.41 9.84 -5.30
CA ASN A 192 7.71 10.83 -4.51
C ASN A 192 6.26 11.06 -4.97
N LYS A 193 5.93 10.87 -6.24
CA LYS A 193 4.53 10.96 -6.72
C LYS A 193 3.67 9.87 -6.07
N SER A 194 4.14 8.62 -6.02
CA SER A 194 3.44 7.55 -5.30
C SER A 194 3.31 7.83 -3.82
N VAL A 195 4.29 8.49 -3.19
CA VAL A 195 4.15 8.94 -1.79
C VAL A 195 3.03 9.98 -1.65
N LEU A 196 2.92 10.92 -2.58
CA LEU A 196 1.83 11.90 -2.60
C LEU A 196 0.47 11.22 -2.83
N ASP A 197 0.40 10.24 -3.73
CA ASP A 197 -0.82 9.45 -3.98
C ASP A 197 -1.28 8.71 -2.71
N VAL A 198 -0.35 8.12 -1.96
CA VAL A 198 -0.70 7.47 -0.68
C VAL A 198 -1.13 8.50 0.37
N LYS A 199 -0.43 9.64 0.47
CA LYS A 199 -0.77 10.69 1.43
C LYS A 199 -2.14 11.30 1.14
N SER A 200 -2.54 11.42 -0.14
CA SER A 200 -3.87 11.89 -0.49
C SER A 200 -4.96 10.93 0.02
N LEU A 201 -4.73 9.61 -0.03
CA LEU A 201 -5.62 8.61 0.57
C LEU A 201 -5.73 8.75 2.09
N MET A 202 -4.64 9.11 2.78
CA MET A 202 -4.68 9.38 4.22
C MET A 202 -5.51 10.65 4.54
N GLU A 203 -5.71 11.53 3.57
CA GLU A 203 -6.49 12.76 3.71
C GLU A 203 -7.88 12.68 3.07
N ASP A 204 -8.27 11.52 2.54
CA ASP A 204 -9.53 11.29 1.82
C ASP A 204 -10.74 11.56 2.71
N ALA A 205 -11.75 12.24 2.15
CA ALA A 205 -12.96 12.63 2.86
C ALA A 205 -13.85 11.43 3.24
N ARG A 206 -13.67 10.26 2.62
CA ARG A 206 -14.38 9.01 2.92
C ARG A 206 -13.88 8.32 4.18
N LEU A 207 -12.74 8.74 4.74
CA LEU A 207 -12.20 8.15 5.97
C LEU A 207 -13.16 8.36 7.15
N VAL A 208 -13.57 7.24 7.76
CA VAL A 208 -14.40 7.22 8.96
C VAL A 208 -13.54 6.79 10.14
N LYS A 209 -13.62 7.53 11.24
CA LYS A 209 -12.90 7.18 12.46
C LYS A 209 -13.47 5.87 13.04
N MET A 210 -12.61 4.90 13.30
CA MET A 210 -13.01 3.66 13.96
C MET A 210 -13.26 3.95 15.44
N GLU A 211 -14.45 3.60 15.92
CA GLU A 211 -14.71 3.57 17.35
C GLU A 211 -13.93 2.39 17.95
N ARG A 212 -13.23 2.63 19.07
CA ARG A 212 -12.59 1.54 19.81
C ARG A 212 -13.70 0.59 20.29
N ARG A 213 -13.77 -0.60 19.70
CA ARG A 213 -14.61 -1.69 20.17
C ARG A 213 -14.07 -2.27 21.48
#